data_AF-A0A074M621-F1
#
_entry.id   AF-A0A074M621-F1
#
_cell.length_a   1.000
_cell.length_b   1.000
_cell.length_c   1.000
_cell.angle_alpha   90.00
_cell.angle_beta   90.00
_cell.angle_gamma   90.00
#
_symmetry.space_group_name_H-M   'P 1'
#
loop_
_entity.id
_entity.type
_entity.pdbx_description
1 polymer ?
#
loop_
_entity_poly.entity_id
_entity_poly.type
_entity_poly.pdbx_seq_one_letter_code
_entity_poly.pdbx_strand_id
1 'polypeptide(L)'
;MKSAWATVFSIFALCAVVVAFVKPEPLCADSWPAPFQETYLSECGQFRLIVDPAPDTEVDAYYDSQHTGFASEQPHANAKLEARIQSGGWETTWQGPLENVIAPTHAMVKDDGRYVVTFDNWYSTGHGKNVLVIYREDGSLVRSMELTDIVPQYYKDTLPHSVSSVNWLTDALFVENEDAIILEIDGPGSSFAASDEDTVFLKIELDSGEIVARREPGWSNALSEAGSLALEQVNDNIEYQFMLRNPITAPESCEVWRWRNYLREASERERGDGAKNVSPTVLLPFGAEDHKRTFANFKTFTTDRRLSNNHRAVAAPCAPDVLIAMAREIAEKAEGEEVSEPYSSVTLYISTQKGVYEEVANLLSATGMMLVWLDPNRPIPQIPARMPDNLTRITELREYKMELEAEIRAQKSR
;
A
#
# COMPACT_ATOMS: atom_id res chain seq x y z
N MET A 1 -34.60 41.67 22.73
CA MET A 1 -35.08 40.33 22.30
C MET A 1 -34.92 40.00 20.81
N LYS A 2 -34.63 40.96 19.91
CA LYS A 2 -34.44 40.67 18.47
C LYS A 2 -32.97 40.45 18.01
N SER A 3 -31.97 40.61 18.87
CA SER A 3 -30.54 40.45 18.48
C SER A 3 -29.91 39.11 18.86
N ALA A 4 -30.59 38.25 19.63
CA ALA A 4 -30.01 36.98 20.08
C ALA A 4 -30.15 35.84 19.04
N TRP A 5 -31.05 35.97 18.07
CA TRP A 5 -31.32 34.91 17.08
C TRP A 5 -30.40 34.99 15.85
N ALA A 6 -29.83 36.16 15.53
CA ALA A 6 -28.93 36.32 14.39
C ALA A 6 -27.53 35.70 14.63
N THR A 7 -27.09 35.66 15.89
CA THR A 7 -25.79 35.09 16.27
C THR A 7 -25.80 33.56 16.26
N VAL A 8 -26.93 32.93 16.59
CA VAL A 8 -27.07 31.46 16.60
C VAL A 8 -27.06 30.89 15.18
N PHE A 9 -27.69 31.56 14.20
CA PHE A 9 -27.66 31.13 12.81
C PHE A 9 -26.29 31.31 12.14
N SER A 10 -25.49 32.29 12.55
CA SER A 10 -24.14 32.51 12.01
C SER A 10 -23.14 31.46 12.50
N ILE A 11 -23.30 30.95 13.72
CA ILE A 11 -22.46 29.87 14.27
C ILE A 11 -22.80 28.51 13.60
N PHE A 12 -24.07 28.23 13.33
CA PHE A 12 -24.46 27.01 12.60
C PHE A 12 -24.01 27.02 11.13
N ALA A 13 -24.04 28.17 10.45
CA ALA A 13 -23.51 28.30 9.09
C ALA A 13 -21.97 28.15 9.05
N LEU A 14 -21.26 28.65 10.06
CA LEU A 14 -19.81 28.49 10.17
C LEU A 14 -19.41 27.03 10.47
N CYS A 15 -20.16 26.33 11.33
CA CYS A 15 -19.93 24.90 11.61
C CYS A 15 -20.25 24.01 10.40
N ALA A 16 -21.26 24.34 9.58
CA ALA A 16 -21.58 23.59 8.37
C ALA A 16 -20.53 23.76 7.25
N VAL A 17 -19.86 24.92 7.19
CA VAL A 17 -18.77 25.15 6.22
C VAL A 17 -17.46 24.49 6.66
N VAL A 18 -17.18 24.39 7.98
CA VAL A 18 -15.95 23.74 8.47
C VAL A 18 -15.99 22.20 8.32
N VAL A 19 -17.17 21.57 8.38
CA VAL A 19 -17.29 20.12 8.14
C VAL A 19 -17.07 19.76 6.66
N ALA A 20 -17.28 20.68 5.72
CA ALA A 20 -17.13 20.43 4.28
C ALA A 20 -15.67 20.42 3.76
N PHE A 21 -14.68 20.83 4.57
CA PHE A 21 -13.28 20.94 4.14
C PHE A 21 -12.29 20.02 4.86
N VAL A 22 -12.76 19.16 5.76
CA VAL A 22 -11.97 18.01 6.18
C VAL A 22 -12.04 16.99 5.05
N LYS A 23 -11.17 17.13 4.05
CA LYS A 23 -10.90 16.01 3.15
C LYS A 23 -10.27 14.93 4.02
N PRO A 24 -10.93 13.79 4.28
CA PRO A 24 -10.21 12.66 4.82
C PRO A 24 -9.02 12.44 3.89
N GLU A 25 -7.80 12.38 4.44
CA GLU A 25 -6.70 11.82 3.66
C GLU A 25 -7.21 10.46 3.19
N PRO A 26 -7.30 10.22 1.88
CA PRO A 26 -7.71 8.91 1.43
C PRO A 26 -6.71 7.96 2.05
N LEU A 27 -7.18 7.14 2.99
CA LEU A 27 -6.70 5.77 3.07
C LEU A 27 -6.61 5.34 1.61
N CYS A 28 -5.46 4.81 1.18
CA CYS A 28 -5.25 4.31 -0.17
C CYS A 28 -6.12 3.05 -0.39
N ALA A 29 -7.42 3.19 -0.13
CA ALA A 29 -8.48 2.34 -0.57
C ALA A 29 -8.62 2.65 -2.04
N ASP A 30 -8.55 1.61 -2.85
CA ASP A 30 -8.66 1.74 -4.28
C ASP A 30 -10.06 2.27 -4.61
N SER A 31 -10.11 3.32 -5.42
CA SER A 31 -11.37 3.75 -6.01
C SER A 31 -11.58 2.97 -7.29
N TRP A 32 -12.53 2.05 -7.26
CA TRP A 32 -12.92 1.26 -8.41
C TRP A 32 -14.19 1.84 -9.05
N PRO A 33 -14.21 2.11 -10.37
CA PRO A 33 -15.46 2.38 -11.06
C PRO A 33 -16.34 1.13 -11.09
N ALA A 34 -17.65 1.31 -11.26
CA ALA A 34 -18.56 0.19 -11.48
C ALA A 34 -18.14 -0.61 -12.73
N PRO A 35 -18.24 -1.96 -12.69
CA PRO A 35 -17.91 -2.77 -13.86
C PRO A 35 -18.88 -2.47 -15.00
N PHE A 36 -18.41 -2.56 -16.23
CA PHE A 36 -19.20 -2.24 -17.42
C PHE A 36 -18.92 -3.26 -18.53
N GLN A 37 -19.83 -3.33 -19.52
CA GLN A 37 -19.65 -4.21 -20.66
C GLN A 37 -18.41 -3.77 -21.46
N GLU A 38 -17.49 -4.70 -21.68
CA GLU A 38 -16.26 -4.45 -22.42
C GLU A 38 -16.11 -5.42 -23.59
N THR A 39 -15.42 -4.99 -24.66
CA THR A 39 -15.14 -5.81 -25.83
C THR A 39 -13.64 -5.86 -26.07
N TYR A 40 -13.07 -7.06 -26.06
CA TYR A 40 -11.65 -7.32 -26.30
C TYR A 40 -11.48 -7.92 -27.69
N LEU A 41 -10.70 -7.27 -28.54
CA LEU A 41 -10.38 -7.77 -29.88
C LEU A 41 -9.07 -8.56 -29.83
N SER A 42 -9.02 -9.67 -30.58
CA SER A 42 -7.74 -10.28 -31.00
C SER A 42 -6.91 -9.27 -31.78
N GLU A 43 -5.58 -9.43 -31.80
CA GLU A 43 -4.66 -8.51 -32.49
C GLU A 43 -4.94 -8.46 -33.99
N CYS A 44 -5.27 -9.61 -34.59
CA CYS A 44 -5.66 -9.69 -36.01
C CYS A 44 -7.09 -9.20 -36.30
N GLY A 45 -7.87 -8.87 -35.26
CA GLY A 45 -9.24 -8.38 -35.34
C GLY A 45 -10.25 -9.38 -35.93
N GLN A 46 -9.90 -10.67 -36.00
CA GLN A 46 -10.80 -11.72 -36.51
C GLN A 46 -11.71 -12.30 -35.43
N PHE A 47 -11.33 -12.16 -34.16
CA PHE A 47 -12.10 -12.60 -33.02
C PHE A 47 -12.31 -11.45 -32.04
N ARG A 48 -13.45 -11.48 -31.33
CA ARG A 48 -13.73 -10.58 -30.22
C ARG A 48 -14.43 -11.30 -29.07
N LEU A 49 -14.06 -10.95 -27.85
CA LEU A 49 -14.76 -11.33 -26.63
C LEU A 49 -15.58 -10.14 -26.16
N ILE A 50 -16.87 -10.34 -25.93
CA ILE A 50 -17.75 -9.37 -25.29
C ILE A 50 -18.03 -9.88 -23.88
N VAL A 51 -17.72 -9.08 -22.86
CA VAL A 51 -17.94 -9.43 -21.46
C VAL A 51 -19.06 -8.58 -20.90
N ASP A 52 -20.08 -9.23 -20.36
CA ASP A 52 -21.18 -8.64 -19.62
C ASP A 52 -20.91 -8.82 -18.11
N PRO A 53 -20.69 -7.75 -17.34
CA PRO A 53 -20.45 -7.86 -15.91
C PRO A 53 -21.70 -8.36 -15.18
N ALA A 54 -21.49 -8.90 -13.98
CA ALA A 54 -22.60 -9.22 -13.10
C ALA A 54 -23.40 -7.96 -12.73
N PRO A 55 -24.73 -8.08 -12.52
CA PRO A 55 -25.55 -6.95 -12.10
C PRO A 55 -25.08 -6.36 -10.77
N ASP A 56 -25.01 -5.03 -10.66
CA ASP A 56 -24.60 -4.33 -9.43
C ASP A 56 -25.34 -4.81 -8.17
N THR A 57 -26.64 -5.10 -8.30
CA THR A 57 -27.46 -5.61 -7.19
C THR A 57 -26.98 -6.95 -6.63
N GLU A 58 -26.38 -7.80 -7.48
CA GLU A 58 -25.81 -9.08 -7.06
C GLU A 58 -24.41 -8.88 -6.46
N VAL A 59 -23.64 -7.93 -6.99
CA VAL A 59 -22.32 -7.56 -6.47
C VAL A 59 -22.43 -6.97 -5.06
N ASP A 60 -23.33 -6.02 -4.85
CA ASP A 60 -23.58 -5.41 -3.54
C ASP A 60 -24.02 -6.47 -2.52
N ALA A 61 -24.98 -7.32 -2.90
CA ALA A 61 -25.45 -8.41 -2.05
C ALA A 61 -24.33 -9.39 -1.70
N TYR A 62 -23.43 -9.69 -2.64
CA TYR A 62 -22.27 -10.54 -2.41
C TYR A 62 -21.29 -9.92 -1.41
N TYR A 63 -20.95 -8.65 -1.54
CA TYR A 63 -20.06 -8.01 -0.57
C TYR A 63 -20.70 -7.89 0.80
N ASP A 64 -21.98 -7.53 0.89
CA ASP A 64 -22.70 -7.50 2.16
C ASP A 64 -22.73 -8.87 2.84
N SER A 65 -22.87 -9.95 2.06
CA SER A 65 -22.89 -11.32 2.56
C SER A 65 -21.53 -11.73 3.16
N GLN A 66 -20.41 -11.31 2.55
CA GLN A 66 -19.06 -11.53 3.10
C GLN A 66 -18.85 -10.82 4.45
N HIS A 67 -19.47 -9.65 4.66
CA HIS A 67 -19.34 -8.89 5.91
C HIS A 67 -20.31 -9.36 7.00
N THR A 68 -21.50 -9.80 6.61
CA THR A 68 -22.58 -10.17 7.54
C THR A 68 -22.62 -11.66 7.86
N GLY A 69 -21.95 -12.50 7.06
CA GLY A 69 -21.96 -13.95 7.19
C GLY A 69 -23.28 -14.61 6.74
N PHE A 70 -24.19 -13.84 6.13
CA PHE A 70 -25.36 -14.42 5.47
C PHE A 70 -24.95 -15.01 4.11
N ALA A 71 -25.63 -16.05 3.66
CA ALA A 71 -25.38 -16.61 2.33
C ALA A 71 -26.09 -15.77 1.26
N SER A 72 -25.36 -15.35 0.23
CA SER A 72 -25.92 -14.83 -1.02
C SER A 72 -25.58 -15.78 -2.17
N GLU A 73 -26.35 -15.73 -3.26
CA GLU A 73 -25.90 -16.32 -4.52
C GLU A 73 -24.64 -15.58 -5.01
N GLN A 74 -23.73 -16.31 -5.67
CA GLN A 74 -22.57 -15.69 -6.28
C GLN A 74 -22.99 -14.98 -7.57
N PRO A 75 -22.53 -13.73 -7.80
CA PRO A 75 -22.73 -13.06 -9.06
C PRO A 75 -22.02 -13.85 -10.17
N HIS A 76 -22.50 -13.72 -11.41
CA HIS A 76 -21.83 -14.32 -12.56
C HIS A 76 -21.76 -13.34 -13.72
N ALA A 77 -20.55 -12.91 -14.05
CA ALA A 77 -20.25 -12.31 -15.35
C ALA A 77 -20.49 -13.33 -16.47
N ASN A 78 -20.93 -12.86 -17.62
CA ASN A 78 -21.06 -13.68 -18.82
C ASN A 78 -20.12 -13.17 -19.90
N ALA A 79 -19.71 -14.06 -20.80
CA ALA A 79 -18.95 -13.70 -21.97
C ALA A 79 -19.51 -14.33 -23.23
N LYS A 80 -19.24 -13.68 -24.35
CA LYS A 80 -19.56 -14.15 -25.70
C LYS A 80 -18.35 -13.95 -26.60
N LEU A 81 -17.80 -15.05 -27.12
CA LEU A 81 -16.76 -15.03 -28.15
C LEU A 81 -17.40 -15.07 -29.52
N GLU A 82 -16.97 -14.19 -30.41
CA GLU A 82 -17.45 -14.14 -31.78
C GLU A 82 -16.28 -14.13 -32.78
N ALA A 83 -16.46 -14.86 -33.88
CA ALA A 83 -15.57 -14.87 -35.03
C ALA A 83 -16.12 -13.99 -36.15
N ARG A 84 -15.24 -13.30 -36.86
CA ARG A 84 -15.61 -12.47 -38.00
C ARG A 84 -15.86 -13.36 -39.22
N ILE A 85 -17.03 -13.21 -39.82
CA ILE A 85 -17.41 -13.97 -41.02
C ILE A 85 -17.05 -13.19 -42.29
N GLN A 86 -16.94 -13.88 -43.43
CA GLN A 86 -16.51 -13.29 -44.72
C GLN A 86 -17.38 -12.11 -45.20
N SER A 87 -18.67 -12.08 -44.82
CA SER A 87 -19.58 -10.98 -45.13
C SER A 87 -19.34 -9.71 -44.29
N GLY A 88 -18.37 -9.76 -43.35
CA GLY A 88 -18.02 -8.66 -42.45
C GLY A 88 -18.82 -8.62 -41.14
N GLY A 89 -19.75 -9.57 -40.95
CA GLY A 89 -20.48 -9.75 -39.69
C GLY A 89 -19.71 -10.53 -38.63
N TRP A 90 -20.39 -10.85 -37.54
CA TRP A 90 -19.87 -11.65 -36.43
C TRP A 90 -20.76 -12.86 -36.21
N GLU A 91 -20.16 -14.01 -35.92
CA GLU A 91 -20.84 -15.27 -35.58
C GLU A 91 -20.35 -15.74 -34.21
N THR A 92 -21.28 -16.09 -33.33
CA THR A 92 -20.95 -16.59 -31.99
C THR A 92 -20.26 -17.94 -32.06
N THR A 93 -19.06 -18.03 -31.50
CA THR A 93 -18.31 -19.27 -31.31
C THR A 93 -18.69 -19.93 -29.98
N TRP A 94 -18.75 -19.15 -28.89
CA TRP A 94 -19.26 -19.61 -27.61
C TRP A 94 -19.90 -18.48 -26.80
N GLN A 95 -20.75 -18.84 -25.85
CA GLN A 95 -21.33 -17.94 -24.87
C GLN A 95 -21.57 -18.68 -23.55
N GLY A 96 -21.20 -18.08 -22.42
CA GLY A 96 -21.40 -18.68 -21.11
C GLY A 96 -20.87 -17.85 -19.95
N PRO A 97 -20.99 -18.36 -18.71
CA PRO A 97 -20.49 -17.69 -17.52
C PRO A 97 -18.95 -17.69 -17.48
N LEU A 98 -18.37 -16.68 -16.84
CA LEU A 98 -16.96 -16.61 -16.50
C LEU A 98 -16.71 -17.04 -15.06
N GLU A 99 -15.49 -17.53 -14.78
CA GLU A 99 -14.99 -17.73 -13.41
C GLU A 99 -14.77 -16.39 -12.68
N ASN A 100 -14.46 -15.31 -13.41
CA ASN A 100 -14.42 -13.95 -12.87
C ASN A 100 -15.85 -13.47 -12.57
N VAL A 101 -16.36 -13.83 -11.40
CA VAL A 101 -17.75 -13.70 -10.96
C VAL A 101 -18.36 -12.31 -11.13
N ILE A 102 -17.56 -11.23 -11.02
CA ILE A 102 -18.06 -9.86 -11.21
C ILE A 102 -17.79 -9.39 -12.64
N ALA A 103 -16.52 -9.38 -13.01
CA ALA A 103 -15.98 -9.11 -14.33
C ALA A 103 -14.45 -9.34 -14.23
N PRO A 104 -13.77 -9.72 -15.31
CA PRO A 104 -12.33 -9.61 -15.36
C PRO A 104 -11.90 -8.15 -15.40
N THR A 105 -10.72 -7.80 -14.85
CA THR A 105 -10.17 -6.44 -15.03
C THR A 105 -9.58 -6.27 -16.42
N HIS A 106 -9.16 -7.38 -17.05
CA HIS A 106 -8.70 -7.41 -18.43
C HIS A 106 -8.91 -8.81 -19.04
N ALA A 107 -9.03 -8.88 -20.36
CA ALA A 107 -9.07 -10.15 -21.09
C ALA A 107 -8.38 -10.06 -22.46
N MET A 108 -7.89 -11.20 -22.93
CA MET A 108 -7.19 -11.34 -24.20
C MET A 108 -7.76 -12.51 -25.00
N VAL A 109 -7.75 -12.38 -26.32
CA VAL A 109 -8.21 -13.42 -27.26
C VAL A 109 -7.10 -13.74 -28.24
N LYS A 110 -6.72 -15.02 -28.35
CA LYS A 110 -5.69 -15.44 -29.31
C LYS A 110 -6.18 -15.25 -30.74
N ASP A 111 -5.28 -14.94 -31.66
CA ASP A 111 -5.60 -14.60 -33.05
C ASP A 111 -6.27 -15.71 -33.86
N ASP A 112 -6.18 -16.97 -33.42
CA ASP A 112 -6.88 -18.11 -34.02
C ASP A 112 -8.20 -18.43 -33.31
N GLY A 113 -8.56 -17.67 -32.27
CA GLY A 113 -9.76 -17.86 -31.47
C GLY A 113 -9.72 -19.06 -30.52
N ARG A 114 -8.61 -19.81 -30.48
CA ARG A 114 -8.51 -21.08 -29.73
C ARG A 114 -8.47 -20.90 -28.22
N TYR A 115 -8.01 -19.74 -27.76
CA TYR A 115 -7.87 -19.43 -26.34
C TYR A 115 -8.36 -18.04 -26.00
N VAL A 116 -8.97 -17.95 -24.82
CA VAL A 116 -9.30 -16.70 -24.13
C VAL A 116 -8.61 -16.73 -22.77
N VAL A 117 -7.96 -15.63 -22.39
CA VAL A 117 -7.35 -15.46 -21.07
C VAL A 117 -8.00 -14.27 -20.39
N THR A 118 -8.39 -14.43 -19.12
CA THR A 118 -8.90 -13.34 -18.29
C THR A 118 -8.00 -13.12 -17.08
N PHE A 119 -7.91 -11.87 -16.63
CA PHE A 119 -7.05 -11.43 -15.52
C PHE A 119 -7.87 -10.75 -14.45
N ASP A 120 -7.63 -11.19 -13.21
CA ASP A 120 -8.19 -10.71 -11.95
C ASP A 120 -9.71 -10.64 -11.91
N ASN A 121 -10.29 -10.66 -10.71
CA ASN A 121 -11.70 -10.30 -10.58
C ASN A 121 -11.79 -8.81 -10.20
N TRP A 122 -12.75 -8.10 -10.77
CA TRP A 122 -13.03 -6.71 -10.43
C TRP A 122 -13.17 -6.54 -8.90
N TYR A 123 -12.56 -5.48 -8.34
CA TYR A 123 -12.40 -5.24 -6.89
C TYR A 123 -11.51 -6.25 -6.13
N SER A 124 -10.79 -7.16 -6.80
CA SER A 124 -10.00 -8.21 -6.14
C SER A 124 -8.68 -8.52 -6.88
N THR A 125 -7.98 -7.49 -7.36
CA THR A 125 -6.73 -7.63 -8.10
C THR A 125 -5.63 -8.28 -7.27
N GLY A 126 -5.05 -9.37 -7.78
CA GLY A 126 -4.03 -10.19 -7.12
C GLY A 126 -4.56 -11.10 -6.00
N HIS A 127 -5.88 -11.23 -5.87
CA HIS A 127 -6.53 -11.99 -4.81
C HIS A 127 -7.52 -13.04 -5.36
N GLY A 128 -7.74 -14.10 -4.58
CA GLY A 128 -8.67 -15.18 -4.94
C GLY A 128 -8.11 -16.15 -5.98
N LYS A 129 -8.99 -17.04 -6.43
CA LYS A 129 -8.65 -18.18 -7.30
C LYS A 129 -8.60 -17.86 -8.78
N ASN A 130 -9.09 -16.68 -9.17
CA ASN A 130 -9.35 -16.31 -10.56
C ASN A 130 -8.49 -15.11 -10.98
N VAL A 131 -7.23 -15.10 -10.51
CA VAL A 131 -6.23 -14.08 -10.87
C VAL A 131 -5.82 -14.24 -12.33
N LEU A 132 -5.71 -15.48 -12.82
CA LEU A 132 -5.56 -15.78 -14.23
C LEU A 132 -6.43 -16.98 -14.59
N VAL A 133 -7.27 -16.84 -15.61
CA VAL A 133 -8.14 -17.93 -16.08
C VAL A 133 -7.95 -18.15 -17.58
N ILE A 134 -7.80 -19.40 -17.98
CA ILE A 134 -7.58 -19.80 -19.37
C ILE A 134 -8.77 -20.65 -19.82
N TYR A 135 -9.38 -20.27 -20.93
CA TYR A 135 -10.50 -20.95 -21.57
C TYR A 135 -10.11 -21.39 -22.99
N ARG A 136 -10.73 -22.48 -23.46
CA ARG A 136 -10.67 -22.90 -24.87
C ARG A 136 -11.74 -22.16 -25.71
N GLU A 137 -11.69 -22.35 -27.02
CA GLU A 137 -12.65 -21.80 -28.00
C GLU A 137 -14.13 -22.13 -27.70
N ASP A 138 -14.40 -23.27 -27.07
CA ASP A 138 -15.74 -23.70 -26.68
C ASP A 138 -16.19 -23.17 -25.31
N GLY A 139 -15.32 -22.38 -24.65
CA GLY A 139 -15.52 -21.87 -23.31
C GLY A 139 -15.19 -22.83 -22.18
N SER A 140 -14.70 -24.04 -22.49
CA SER A 140 -14.26 -24.97 -21.45
C SER A 140 -13.05 -24.42 -20.70
N LEU A 141 -13.09 -24.52 -19.38
CA LEU A 141 -11.99 -24.12 -18.51
C LEU A 141 -10.77 -25.03 -18.75
N VAL A 142 -9.62 -24.42 -19.03
CA VAL A 142 -8.32 -25.09 -18.99
C VAL A 142 -7.78 -25.04 -17.56
N ARG A 143 -7.68 -23.82 -17.01
CA ARG A 143 -7.05 -23.57 -15.72
C ARG A 143 -7.62 -22.28 -15.13
N SER A 144 -7.85 -22.29 -13.81
CA SER A 144 -7.99 -21.09 -13.00
C SER A 144 -6.85 -21.07 -11.97
N MET A 145 -6.21 -19.92 -11.78
CA MET A 145 -5.03 -19.75 -10.95
C MET A 145 -5.18 -18.61 -9.97
N GLU A 146 -4.77 -18.86 -8.72
CA GLU A 146 -4.45 -17.79 -7.78
C GLU A 146 -3.04 -17.24 -8.06
N LEU A 147 -2.74 -16.03 -7.57
CA LEU A 147 -1.42 -15.43 -7.77
C LEU A 147 -0.28 -16.32 -7.23
N THR A 148 -0.56 -17.10 -6.18
CA THR A 148 0.38 -18.06 -5.57
C THR A 148 0.64 -19.33 -6.41
N ASP A 149 -0.20 -19.61 -7.40
CA ASP A 149 0.10 -20.63 -8.42
C ASP A 149 1.15 -20.10 -9.42
N ILE A 150 1.16 -18.77 -9.64
CA ILE A 150 2.03 -18.06 -10.59
C ILE A 150 3.40 -17.77 -9.96
N VAL A 151 3.40 -17.13 -8.78
CA VAL A 151 4.61 -16.73 -8.04
C VAL A 151 4.57 -17.26 -6.60
N PRO A 152 5.71 -17.53 -5.93
CA PRO A 152 5.70 -17.94 -4.52
C PRO A 152 5.06 -16.89 -3.60
N GLN A 153 4.53 -17.32 -2.44
CA GLN A 153 3.88 -16.41 -1.48
C GLN A 153 4.80 -15.27 -1.04
N TYR A 154 6.07 -15.54 -0.75
CA TYR A 154 7.02 -14.50 -0.35
C TYR A 154 7.33 -13.51 -1.48
N TYR A 155 7.16 -13.89 -2.74
CA TYR A 155 7.27 -12.97 -3.87
C TYR A 155 6.07 -12.04 -3.89
N LYS A 156 4.86 -12.61 -3.79
CA LYS A 156 3.61 -11.86 -3.69
C LYS A 156 3.64 -10.83 -2.55
N ASP A 157 4.16 -11.20 -1.38
CA ASP A 157 4.24 -10.30 -0.22
C ASP A 157 5.16 -9.09 -0.45
N THR A 158 6.07 -9.19 -1.41
CA THR A 158 7.02 -8.12 -1.77
C THR A 158 6.57 -7.27 -2.95
N LEU A 159 5.44 -7.59 -3.57
CA LEU A 159 4.89 -6.80 -4.67
C LEU A 159 4.28 -5.48 -4.16
N PRO A 160 4.23 -4.44 -5.02
CA PRO A 160 3.48 -3.23 -4.72
C PRO A 160 2.02 -3.57 -4.44
N HIS A 161 1.47 -3.06 -3.34
CA HIS A 161 0.08 -3.30 -3.00
C HIS A 161 -0.53 -2.09 -2.31
N SER A 162 -1.82 -1.91 -2.55
CA SER A 162 -2.67 -0.97 -1.83
C SER A 162 -3.30 -1.68 -0.62
N VAL A 163 -4.32 -1.08 -0.03
CA VAL A 163 -5.10 -1.74 1.03
C VAL A 163 -5.85 -2.96 0.49
N SER A 164 -6.22 -2.98 -0.79
CA SER A 164 -7.17 -3.96 -1.36
C SER A 164 -6.70 -4.65 -2.64
N SER A 165 -5.55 -4.27 -3.19
CA SER A 165 -5.04 -4.80 -4.47
C SER A 165 -3.55 -5.07 -4.40
N VAL A 166 -3.10 -6.14 -5.07
CA VAL A 166 -1.68 -6.37 -5.36
C VAL A 166 -1.42 -6.03 -6.82
N ASN A 167 -0.55 -5.07 -7.09
CA ASN A 167 -0.08 -4.80 -8.44
C ASN A 167 0.95 -5.87 -8.81
N TRP A 168 0.57 -6.77 -9.71
CA TRP A 168 1.39 -7.94 -10.04
C TRP A 168 1.68 -8.08 -11.53
N LEU A 169 0.81 -7.57 -12.40
CA LEU A 169 0.92 -7.70 -13.85
C LEU A 169 1.13 -6.32 -14.47
N THR A 170 2.22 -6.17 -15.22
CA THR A 170 2.52 -4.99 -16.02
C THR A 170 1.90 -5.12 -17.40
N ASP A 171 2.11 -6.27 -18.06
CA ASP A 171 1.59 -6.58 -19.39
C ASP A 171 1.49 -8.10 -19.62
N ALA A 172 0.78 -8.51 -20.67
CA ALA A 172 0.72 -9.88 -21.12
C ALA A 172 0.62 -9.96 -22.65
N LEU A 173 1.28 -10.96 -23.25
CA LEU A 173 1.29 -11.15 -24.70
C LEU A 173 1.23 -12.62 -25.10
N PHE A 174 0.46 -12.94 -26.14
CA PHE A 174 0.50 -14.26 -26.74
C PHE A 174 1.81 -14.47 -27.49
N VAL A 175 2.36 -15.68 -27.41
CA VAL A 175 3.56 -16.04 -28.17
C VAL A 175 3.16 -16.40 -29.59
N GLU A 176 3.72 -15.69 -30.58
CA GLU A 176 3.43 -15.94 -31.99
C GLU A 176 3.75 -17.39 -32.36
N ASN A 177 2.82 -18.07 -33.04
CA ASN A 177 2.94 -19.46 -33.48
C ASN A 177 3.08 -20.50 -32.35
N GLU A 178 2.78 -20.14 -31.11
CA GLU A 178 2.75 -21.06 -29.97
C GLU A 178 1.43 -20.95 -29.19
N ASP A 179 1.03 -22.05 -28.54
CA ASP A 179 -0.10 -22.05 -27.61
C ASP A 179 0.40 -21.66 -26.22
N ALA A 180 0.93 -20.45 -26.10
CA ALA A 180 1.52 -19.91 -24.88
C ALA A 180 1.27 -18.40 -24.70
N ILE A 181 1.32 -17.94 -23.46
CA ILE A 181 1.28 -16.52 -23.07
C ILE A 181 2.52 -16.19 -22.23
N ILE A 182 3.07 -15.00 -22.44
CA ILE A 182 4.10 -14.41 -21.58
C ILE A 182 3.45 -13.34 -20.71
N LEU A 183 3.69 -13.42 -19.42
CA LEU A 183 3.29 -12.43 -18.42
C LEU A 183 4.53 -11.60 -18.07
N GLU A 184 4.39 -10.29 -18.10
CA GLU A 184 5.34 -9.35 -17.53
C GLU A 184 4.85 -8.98 -16.12
N ILE A 185 5.60 -9.41 -15.11
CA ILE A 185 5.23 -9.32 -13.70
C ILE A 185 6.11 -8.29 -13.01
N ASP A 186 5.53 -7.48 -12.14
CA ASP A 186 6.28 -6.51 -11.33
C ASP A 186 7.37 -7.21 -10.49
N GLY A 187 8.52 -6.55 -10.38
CA GLY A 187 9.66 -6.96 -9.58
C GLY A 187 9.42 -6.76 -8.09
N PRO A 188 10.12 -7.51 -7.24
CA PRO A 188 9.98 -7.40 -5.79
C PRO A 188 10.48 -6.04 -5.29
N GLY A 189 9.77 -5.41 -4.35
CA GLY A 189 10.15 -4.11 -3.80
C GLY A 189 9.95 -2.93 -4.77
N SER A 190 9.39 -3.17 -5.96
CA SER A 190 8.97 -2.10 -6.86
C SER A 190 7.95 -1.19 -6.18
N SER A 191 7.83 0.03 -6.69
CA SER A 191 6.85 1.00 -6.18
C SER A 191 5.82 1.30 -7.25
N PHE A 192 4.62 1.74 -6.86
CA PHE A 192 3.60 2.23 -7.80
C PHE A 192 4.07 3.34 -8.75
N ALA A 193 5.21 3.97 -8.47
CA ALA A 193 5.80 5.04 -9.27
C ALA A 193 7.07 4.61 -10.03
N ALA A 194 7.51 3.35 -9.89
CA ALA A 194 8.68 2.84 -10.59
C ALA A 194 8.31 2.63 -12.07
N SER A 195 9.07 3.27 -12.96
CA SER A 195 8.99 3.09 -14.40
C SER A 195 9.78 1.85 -14.82
N ASP A 196 9.14 0.90 -15.51
CA ASP A 196 9.63 -0.16 -16.41
C ASP A 196 10.93 -0.94 -16.11
N GLU A 197 11.67 -0.70 -15.02
CA GLU A 197 13.05 -1.20 -14.88
C GLU A 197 13.18 -2.52 -14.08
N ASP A 198 12.15 -2.90 -13.31
CA ASP A 198 12.16 -4.13 -12.51
C ASP A 198 10.95 -5.00 -12.84
N THR A 199 10.89 -5.61 -14.02
CA THR A 199 9.87 -6.63 -14.36
C THR A 199 10.51 -7.99 -14.63
N VAL A 200 9.72 -9.05 -14.46
CA VAL A 200 10.12 -10.43 -14.76
C VAL A 200 9.11 -11.10 -15.67
N PHE A 201 9.62 -11.89 -16.60
CA PHE A 201 8.78 -12.58 -17.58
C PHE A 201 8.54 -14.03 -17.17
N LEU A 202 7.27 -14.45 -17.16
CA LEU A 202 6.86 -15.84 -16.98
C LEU A 202 6.05 -16.33 -18.18
N LYS A 203 6.42 -17.49 -18.72
CA LYS A 203 5.70 -18.14 -19.81
C LYS A 203 4.77 -19.24 -19.29
N ILE A 204 3.51 -19.23 -19.73
CA ILE A 204 2.49 -20.22 -19.41
C ILE A 204 2.02 -20.89 -20.70
N GLU A 205 1.95 -22.23 -20.69
CA GLU A 205 1.32 -23.01 -21.76
C GLU A 205 -0.20 -22.93 -21.66
N LEU A 206 -0.88 -22.58 -22.76
CA LEU A 206 -2.32 -22.38 -22.77
C LEU A 206 -3.11 -23.70 -22.76
N ASP A 207 -2.51 -24.81 -23.16
CA ASP A 207 -3.17 -26.13 -23.18
C ASP A 207 -3.35 -26.74 -21.78
N SER A 208 -2.40 -26.44 -20.89
CA SER A 208 -2.25 -27.05 -19.58
C SER A 208 -2.36 -26.04 -18.42
N GLY A 209 -2.06 -24.77 -18.67
CA GLY A 209 -1.83 -23.76 -17.65
C GLY A 209 -0.50 -23.95 -16.91
N GLU A 210 0.43 -24.76 -17.42
CA GLU A 210 1.73 -25.00 -16.79
C GLU A 210 2.70 -23.84 -17.03
N ILE A 211 3.46 -23.47 -16.00
CA ILE A 211 4.47 -22.41 -16.07
C ILE A 211 5.80 -23.03 -16.49
N VAL A 212 6.23 -22.78 -17.73
CA VAL A 212 7.36 -23.49 -18.38
C VAL A 212 8.70 -22.78 -18.16
N ALA A 213 8.71 -21.46 -17.99
CA ALA A 213 9.94 -20.65 -18.02
C ALA A 213 10.44 -20.16 -16.65
N ARG A 214 10.49 -21.02 -15.62
CA ARG A 214 11.12 -20.66 -14.32
C ARG A 214 12.66 -20.61 -14.35
N ARG A 215 13.30 -20.54 -15.52
CA ARG A 215 14.76 -20.75 -15.70
C ARG A 215 15.51 -19.57 -16.32
N GLU A 216 14.82 -18.48 -16.64
CA GLU A 216 15.51 -17.26 -17.07
C GLU A 216 16.33 -16.67 -15.91
N PRO A 217 17.57 -16.20 -16.13
CA PRO A 217 18.40 -15.62 -15.08
C PRO A 217 17.70 -14.49 -14.30
N GLY A 218 16.84 -13.71 -14.98
CA GLY A 218 16.04 -12.65 -14.35
C GLY A 218 15.11 -13.18 -13.26
N TRP A 219 14.44 -14.31 -13.51
CA TRP A 219 13.53 -14.91 -12.53
C TRP A 219 14.25 -15.40 -11.27
N SER A 220 15.40 -16.05 -11.40
CA SER A 220 16.17 -16.52 -10.23
C SER A 220 16.71 -15.35 -9.40
N ASN A 221 17.10 -14.25 -10.03
CA ASN A 221 17.55 -13.05 -9.32
C ASN A 221 16.40 -12.41 -8.55
N ALA A 222 15.25 -12.23 -9.21
CA ALA A 222 14.06 -11.67 -8.58
C ALA A 222 13.55 -12.54 -7.43
N LEU A 223 13.57 -13.88 -7.55
CA LEU A 223 13.25 -14.76 -6.42
C LEU A 223 14.22 -14.58 -5.24
N SER A 224 15.52 -14.42 -5.50
CA SER A 224 16.49 -14.19 -4.44
C SER A 224 16.28 -12.84 -3.75
N GLU A 225 15.96 -11.81 -4.52
CA GLU A 225 15.67 -10.46 -4.01
C GLU A 225 14.39 -10.44 -3.19
N ALA A 226 13.30 -11.01 -3.72
CA ALA A 226 12.05 -11.20 -3.00
C ALA A 226 12.27 -11.94 -1.68
N GLY A 227 13.06 -13.01 -1.68
CA GLY A 227 13.39 -13.74 -0.46
C GLY A 227 14.13 -12.88 0.56
N SER A 228 15.07 -12.05 0.13
CA SER A 228 15.78 -11.10 1.01
C SER A 228 14.84 -10.04 1.59
N LEU A 229 13.99 -9.44 0.76
CA LEU A 229 13.03 -8.42 1.18
C LEU A 229 11.97 -9.01 2.14
N ALA A 230 11.43 -10.18 1.84
CA ALA A 230 10.47 -10.86 2.71
C ALA A 230 11.08 -11.18 4.08
N LEU A 231 12.34 -11.64 4.13
CA LEU A 231 13.04 -11.87 5.40
C LEU A 231 13.26 -10.57 6.19
N GLU A 232 13.58 -9.47 5.52
CA GLU A 232 13.70 -8.15 6.14
C GLU A 232 12.36 -7.71 6.75
N GLN A 233 11.26 -7.77 5.98
CA GLN A 233 9.92 -7.44 6.46
C GLN A 233 9.50 -8.28 7.67
N VAL A 234 9.81 -9.59 7.68
CA VAL A 234 9.52 -10.46 8.82
C VAL A 234 10.35 -10.08 10.05
N ASN A 235 11.63 -9.74 9.86
CA ASN A 235 12.47 -9.26 10.97
C ASN A 235 11.96 -7.93 11.53
N ASP A 236 11.58 -6.99 10.67
CA ASP A 236 11.01 -5.70 11.06
C ASP A 236 9.70 -5.88 11.84
N ASN A 237 8.86 -6.81 11.40
CA ASN A 237 7.63 -7.16 12.11
C ASN A 237 7.93 -7.78 13.48
N ILE A 238 8.93 -8.65 13.59
CA ILE A 238 9.38 -9.19 14.88
C ILE A 238 9.88 -8.07 15.78
N GLU A 239 10.76 -7.19 15.29
CA GLU A 239 11.28 -6.02 16.01
C GLU A 239 10.14 -5.09 16.46
N TYR A 240 9.17 -4.82 15.61
CA TYR A 240 8.00 -4.02 15.94
C TYR A 240 7.15 -4.65 17.05
N GLN A 241 6.90 -5.96 16.98
CA GLN A 241 6.20 -6.66 18.07
C GLN A 241 6.99 -6.65 19.39
N PHE A 242 8.33 -6.70 19.33
CA PHE A 242 9.18 -6.50 20.51
C PHE A 242 9.05 -5.09 21.07
N MET A 243 9.08 -4.07 20.21
CA MET A 243 8.88 -2.68 20.60
C MET A 243 7.56 -2.52 21.32
N LEU A 244 6.45 -3.05 20.78
CA LEU A 244 5.10 -2.96 21.38
C LEU A 244 4.97 -3.62 22.77
N ARG A 245 5.95 -4.35 23.28
CA ARG A 245 5.87 -5.05 24.58
C ARG A 245 6.89 -4.58 25.59
N ASN A 246 8.05 -4.15 25.13
CA ASN A 246 9.17 -3.84 25.99
C ASN A 246 9.32 -2.32 26.16
N PRO A 247 10.03 -1.86 27.21
CA PRO A 247 10.57 -0.52 27.21
C PRO A 247 11.36 -0.28 25.92
N ILE A 248 11.07 0.81 25.21
CA ILE A 248 11.77 1.14 23.97
C ILE A 248 12.97 2.02 24.27
N THR A 249 14.03 1.85 23.49
CA THR A 249 15.24 2.68 23.50
C THR A 249 15.42 3.30 22.13
N ALA A 250 16.13 4.43 22.06
CA ALA A 250 16.44 5.04 20.78
C ALA A 250 17.33 4.10 19.95
N PRO A 251 17.12 4.00 18.62
CA PRO A 251 17.97 3.19 17.76
C PRO A 251 19.43 3.66 17.81
N GLU A 252 20.37 2.71 17.87
CA GLU A 252 21.81 3.03 17.79
C GLU A 252 22.24 3.42 16.37
N SER A 253 21.49 2.98 15.36
CA SER A 253 21.76 3.23 13.94
C SER A 253 21.17 4.56 13.46
N CYS A 254 21.58 4.95 12.25
CA CYS A 254 21.11 6.15 11.55
C CYS A 254 19.90 5.91 10.65
N GLU A 255 19.30 4.71 10.71
CA GLU A 255 18.27 4.27 9.78
C GLU A 255 16.96 5.03 10.02
N VAL A 256 16.51 5.74 8.98
CA VAL A 256 15.34 6.62 9.04
C VAL A 256 14.09 5.88 9.50
N TRP A 257 13.86 4.66 9.01
CA TRP A 257 12.65 3.90 9.34
C TRP A 257 12.61 3.49 10.82
N ARG A 258 13.75 3.05 11.39
CA ARG A 258 13.87 2.71 12.82
C ARG A 258 13.58 3.92 13.69
N TRP A 259 14.16 5.07 13.34
CA TRP A 259 13.92 6.32 14.07
C TRP A 259 12.47 6.82 13.93
N ARG A 260 11.84 6.67 12.76
CA ARG A 260 10.41 6.99 12.60
C ARG A 260 9.52 6.12 13.50
N ASN A 261 9.80 4.83 13.58
CA ASN A 261 9.06 3.91 14.45
C ASN A 261 9.28 4.24 15.94
N TYR A 262 10.54 4.47 16.35
CA TYR A 262 10.86 4.90 17.70
C TYR A 262 10.15 6.22 18.06
N LEU A 263 10.23 7.26 17.23
CA LEU A 263 9.60 8.56 17.50
C LEU A 263 8.08 8.45 17.64
N ARG A 264 7.44 7.66 16.78
CA ARG A 264 6.00 7.38 16.87
C ARG A 264 5.65 6.73 18.20
N GLU A 265 6.30 5.62 18.53
CA GLU A 265 6.01 4.89 19.77
C GLU A 265 6.38 5.69 21.02
N ALA A 266 7.52 6.38 21.03
CA ALA A 266 7.99 7.19 22.15
C ALA A 266 7.05 8.35 22.46
N SER A 267 6.64 9.10 21.44
CA SER A 267 5.71 10.23 21.61
C SER A 267 4.33 9.78 22.09
N GLU A 268 3.81 8.67 21.56
CA GLU A 268 2.51 8.15 22.00
C GLU A 268 2.57 7.57 23.42
N ARG A 269 3.69 6.96 23.83
CA ARG A 269 3.90 6.48 25.21
C ARG A 269 3.99 7.63 26.20
N GLU A 270 4.72 8.68 25.84
CA GLU A 270 4.86 9.87 26.67
C GLU A 270 3.52 10.59 26.87
N ARG A 271 2.67 10.61 25.83
CA ARG A 271 1.35 11.26 25.90
C ARG A 271 0.33 10.46 26.72
N GLY A 272 0.38 9.14 26.69
CA GLY A 272 -0.47 8.28 27.54
C GLY A 272 -1.94 8.15 27.12
N ASP A 273 -2.41 8.89 26.12
CA ASP A 273 -3.83 8.93 25.71
C ASP A 273 -4.22 7.89 24.63
N GLY A 274 -3.23 7.17 24.09
CA GLY A 274 -3.44 6.13 23.07
C GLY A 274 -3.81 6.60 21.66
N ALA A 275 -3.88 7.91 21.38
CA ALA A 275 -4.18 8.36 20.02
C ALA A 275 -2.99 8.14 19.06
N LYS A 276 -3.28 7.80 17.80
CA LYS A 276 -2.25 7.48 16.77
C LYS A 276 -2.07 8.63 15.77
N ASN A 277 -1.84 9.83 16.28
CA ASN A 277 -1.78 11.05 15.47
C ASN A 277 -0.48 11.81 15.74
N VAL A 278 0.67 11.15 15.80
CA VAL A 278 1.96 11.85 15.79
C VAL A 278 2.60 11.68 14.41
N SER A 279 3.07 12.79 13.84
CA SER A 279 3.82 12.77 12.58
C SER A 279 5.33 12.76 12.88
N PRO A 280 6.02 11.59 12.83
CA PRO A 280 7.45 11.51 13.07
C PRO A 280 8.24 11.99 11.84
N THR A 281 9.29 12.76 12.08
CA THR A 281 10.23 13.20 11.04
C THR A 281 11.66 12.97 11.48
N VAL A 282 12.47 12.42 10.58
CA VAL A 282 13.91 12.25 10.78
C VAL A 282 14.59 13.20 9.80
N LEU A 283 15.31 14.18 10.34
CA LEU A 283 16.06 15.13 9.53
C LEU A 283 17.38 14.51 9.11
N LEU A 284 17.68 14.61 7.82
CA LEU A 284 18.92 14.08 7.24
C LEU A 284 20.06 15.10 7.34
N PRO A 285 21.33 14.65 7.35
CA PRO A 285 22.50 15.53 7.35
C PRO A 285 22.49 16.52 6.18
N PHE A 286 23.16 17.67 6.36
CA PHE A 286 23.40 18.60 5.26
C PHE A 286 24.10 17.89 4.10
N GLY A 287 23.59 18.09 2.88
CA GLY A 287 24.13 17.48 1.66
C GLY A 287 23.59 16.10 1.31
N ALA A 288 22.79 15.46 2.17
CA ALA A 288 22.03 14.28 1.76
C ALA A 288 21.01 14.65 0.66
N GLU A 289 20.81 13.75 -0.31
CA GLU A 289 19.92 13.95 -1.47
C GLU A 289 18.54 14.49 -1.05
N ASP A 290 17.99 13.91 0.01
CA ASP A 290 16.66 14.22 0.53
C ASP A 290 16.63 15.25 1.67
N HIS A 291 17.75 15.86 2.02
CA HIS A 291 17.82 16.84 3.11
C HIS A 291 16.83 17.99 2.90
N LYS A 292 16.87 18.64 1.72
CA LYS A 292 16.00 19.78 1.42
C LYS A 292 14.53 19.42 1.52
N ARG A 293 14.16 18.24 1.03
CA ARG A 293 12.78 17.72 1.05
C ARG A 293 12.31 17.46 2.48
N THR A 294 13.08 16.69 3.25
CA THR A 294 12.73 16.36 4.65
C THR A 294 12.65 17.61 5.53
N PHE A 295 13.59 18.55 5.36
CA PHE A 295 13.61 19.81 6.08
C PHE A 295 12.42 20.70 5.73
N ALA A 296 12.15 20.93 4.43
CA ALA A 296 11.03 21.75 3.98
C ALA A 296 9.66 21.14 4.39
N ASN A 297 9.53 19.82 4.28
CA ASN A 297 8.33 19.12 4.73
C ASN A 297 8.13 19.33 6.23
N PHE A 298 9.15 19.09 7.05
CA PHE A 298 9.04 19.27 8.50
C PHE A 298 8.67 20.71 8.87
N LYS A 299 9.33 21.70 8.27
CA LYS A 299 9.03 23.12 8.46
C LYS A 299 7.58 23.43 8.12
N THR A 300 7.10 22.94 6.98
CA THR A 300 5.71 23.10 6.56
C THR A 300 4.76 22.42 7.55
N PHE A 301 5.01 21.16 7.90
CA PHE A 301 4.17 20.40 8.85
C PHE A 301 4.15 21.00 10.26
N THR A 302 5.22 21.65 10.68
CA THR A 302 5.33 22.25 12.01
C THR A 302 4.71 23.65 12.06
N THR A 303 4.68 24.35 10.92
CA THR A 303 4.16 25.72 10.84
C THR A 303 2.81 25.86 10.16
N ASP A 304 2.31 24.85 9.43
CA ASP A 304 0.98 24.86 8.81
C ASP A 304 -0.11 24.55 9.84
N ARG A 305 -0.87 25.60 10.15
CA ARG A 305 -1.92 25.64 11.17
C ARG A 305 -3.24 24.99 10.73
N ARG A 306 -3.36 24.62 9.45
CA ARG A 306 -4.55 23.95 8.90
C ARG A 306 -4.53 22.44 9.14
N LEU A 307 -3.38 21.91 9.58
CA LEU A 307 -3.25 20.51 9.89
C LEU A 307 -3.97 20.21 11.21
N SER A 308 -4.93 19.30 11.16
CA SER A 308 -5.70 18.85 12.34
C SER A 308 -4.83 18.16 13.39
N ASN A 309 -3.67 17.66 12.97
CA ASN A 309 -2.69 17.08 13.85
C ASN A 309 -1.88 18.20 14.54
N ASN A 310 -1.85 18.24 15.87
CA ASN A 310 -1.05 19.17 16.66
C ASN A 310 0.20 18.54 17.30
N HIS A 311 0.45 17.26 17.08
CA HIS A 311 1.60 16.54 17.65
C HIS A 311 2.62 16.19 16.57
N ARG A 312 3.88 16.55 16.81
CA ARG A 312 5.01 16.31 15.92
C ARG A 312 6.13 15.66 16.69
N ALA A 313 6.83 14.72 16.07
CA ALA A 313 8.04 14.14 16.66
C ALA A 313 9.22 14.31 15.71
N VAL A 314 10.38 14.70 16.21
CA VAL A 314 11.56 14.96 15.38
C VAL A 314 12.84 14.44 16.01
N ALA A 315 13.74 13.93 15.17
CA ALA A 315 15.12 13.61 15.51
C ALA A 315 16.05 13.92 14.33
N ALA A 316 17.34 14.12 14.61
CA ALA A 316 18.41 14.15 13.62
C ALA A 316 19.59 13.33 14.14
N PRO A 317 19.47 11.99 14.14
CA PRO A 317 20.35 11.12 14.91
C PRO A 317 21.84 11.20 14.51
N CYS A 318 22.12 11.57 13.26
CA CYS A 318 23.46 11.60 12.69
C CYS A 318 23.94 13.03 12.39
N ALA A 319 23.10 14.02 12.64
CA ALA A 319 23.36 15.43 12.33
C ALA A 319 22.56 16.34 13.28
N PRO A 320 22.88 16.33 14.59
CA PRO A 320 22.13 17.09 15.58
C PRO A 320 22.14 18.61 15.33
N ASP A 321 23.15 19.11 14.62
CA ASP A 321 23.26 20.49 14.15
C ASP A 321 22.12 20.89 13.20
N VAL A 322 21.58 19.94 12.41
CA VAL A 322 20.42 20.18 11.54
C VAL A 322 19.17 20.52 12.36
N LEU A 323 19.00 19.96 13.57
CA LEU A 323 17.88 20.32 14.46
C LEU A 323 18.00 21.78 14.92
N ILE A 324 19.20 22.24 15.23
CA ILE A 324 19.45 23.61 15.68
C ILE A 324 19.17 24.60 14.54
N ALA A 325 19.67 24.29 13.34
CA ALA A 325 19.41 25.11 12.16
C ALA A 325 17.91 25.21 11.85
N MET A 326 17.20 24.08 11.94
CA MET A 326 15.74 24.02 11.78
C MET A 326 15.02 24.88 12.83
N ALA A 327 15.40 24.75 14.10
CA ALA A 327 14.79 25.51 15.18
C ALA A 327 14.98 27.02 15.00
N ARG A 328 16.16 27.45 14.54
CA ARG A 328 16.46 28.84 14.24
C ARG A 328 15.55 29.39 13.14
N GLU A 329 15.37 28.67 12.03
CA GLU A 329 14.49 29.11 10.95
C GLU A 329 13.02 29.21 11.37
N ILE A 330 12.54 28.30 12.23
CA ILE A 330 11.19 28.37 12.77
C ILE A 330 11.04 29.60 13.68
N ALA A 331 12.02 29.87 14.55
CA ALA A 331 12.02 31.03 15.44
C ALA A 331 12.02 32.35 14.66
N GLU A 332 12.90 32.49 13.65
CA GLU A 332 12.98 33.69 12.80
C GLU A 332 11.66 33.96 12.06
N LYS A 333 10.98 32.90 11.58
CA LYS A 333 9.67 33.05 10.94
C LYS A 333 8.59 33.49 11.93
N ALA A 334 8.62 32.98 13.16
CA ALA A 334 7.67 33.34 14.20
C ALA A 334 7.77 34.81 14.64
N GLU A 335 8.96 35.41 14.58
CA GLU A 335 9.19 36.82 14.92
C GLU A 335 8.70 37.79 13.82
N GLY A 336 8.70 37.36 12.54
CA GLY A 336 8.40 38.21 11.40
C GLY A 336 6.92 38.30 11.00
N GLU A 337 6.06 37.41 11.50
CA GLU A 337 4.62 37.40 11.21
C GLU A 337 3.85 38.09 12.36
N GLU A 338 2.88 38.96 12.06
CA GLU A 338 1.98 39.53 13.06
C GLU A 338 1.01 38.41 13.53
N VAL A 339 1.50 37.57 14.45
CA VAL A 339 0.83 36.29 14.77
C VAL A 339 -0.44 36.55 15.56
N SER A 340 -1.60 36.43 14.89
CA SER A 340 -2.92 36.56 15.52
C SER A 340 -3.28 35.42 16.47
N GLU A 341 -2.56 34.29 16.40
CA GLU A 341 -2.76 33.10 17.25
C GLU A 341 -1.45 32.29 17.36
N PRO A 342 -0.89 32.11 18.58
CA PRO A 342 0.43 31.50 18.81
C PRO A 342 0.49 30.01 18.41
N TYR A 343 1.71 29.46 18.18
CA TYR A 343 1.95 28.02 17.98
C TYR A 343 1.66 27.17 19.23
N SER A 344 0.92 27.70 20.21
CA SER A 344 0.65 27.09 21.50
C SER A 344 -0.20 25.83 21.45
N SER A 345 -0.87 25.56 20.32
CA SER A 345 -1.55 24.27 20.12
C SER A 345 -0.58 23.15 19.74
N VAL A 346 0.63 23.46 19.27
CA VAL A 346 1.58 22.47 18.76
C VAL A 346 2.40 21.88 19.91
N THR A 347 2.44 20.55 19.98
CA THR A 347 3.38 19.79 20.81
C THR A 347 4.48 19.20 19.94
N LEU A 348 5.73 19.54 20.23
CA LEU A 348 6.89 19.02 19.54
C LEU A 348 7.72 18.11 20.46
N TYR A 349 7.67 16.81 20.18
CA TYR A 349 8.53 15.80 20.80
C TYR A 349 9.88 15.77 20.09
N ILE A 350 10.98 15.91 20.83
CA ILE A 350 12.32 16.03 20.26
C ILE A 350 13.19 14.95 20.89
N SER A 351 13.70 14.02 20.07
CA SER A 351 14.71 13.07 20.52
C SER A 351 16.09 13.48 20.03
N THR A 352 16.93 13.89 20.98
CA THR A 352 18.31 14.32 20.76
C THR A 352 19.07 14.35 22.09
N GLN A 353 20.38 14.57 22.05
CA GLN A 353 21.20 14.76 23.25
C GLN A 353 20.77 16.00 24.03
N LYS A 354 20.92 15.96 25.36
CA LYS A 354 20.45 17.02 26.27
C LYS A 354 20.87 18.43 25.86
N GLY A 355 22.15 18.64 25.55
CA GLY A 355 22.67 19.96 25.18
C GLY A 355 22.04 20.52 23.90
N VAL A 356 21.77 19.65 22.92
CA VAL A 356 21.11 20.03 21.67
C VAL A 356 19.64 20.35 21.91
N TYR A 357 18.96 19.57 22.77
CA TYR A 357 17.57 19.85 23.17
C TYR A 357 17.46 21.21 23.86
N GLU A 358 18.35 21.52 24.81
CA GLU A 358 18.36 22.79 25.53
C GLU A 358 18.56 23.98 24.57
N GLU A 359 19.44 23.86 23.58
CA GLU A 359 19.64 24.89 22.56
C GLU A 359 18.40 25.09 21.68
N VAL A 360 17.79 23.99 21.19
CA VAL A 360 16.54 24.04 20.42
C VAL A 360 15.40 24.63 21.24
N ALA A 361 15.28 24.26 22.52
CA ALA A 361 14.26 24.76 23.41
C ALA A 361 14.40 26.26 23.66
N ASN A 362 15.63 26.75 23.80
CA ASN A 362 15.90 28.19 23.93
C ASN A 362 15.49 28.95 22.67
N LEU A 363 15.84 28.45 21.48
CA LEU A 363 15.48 29.06 20.20
C LEU A 363 13.97 29.12 20.00
N LEU A 364 13.25 28.05 20.36
CA LEU A 364 11.80 27.95 20.16
C LEU A 364 10.98 28.55 21.31
N SER A 365 11.60 29.05 22.38
CA SER A 365 10.91 29.54 23.58
C SER A 365 9.87 30.64 23.29
N ALA A 366 10.16 31.52 22.32
CA ALA A 366 9.27 32.62 21.92
C ALA A 366 8.08 32.19 21.04
N THR A 367 8.09 30.96 20.50
CA THR A 367 7.04 30.46 19.59
C THR A 367 5.74 30.07 20.29
N GLY A 368 5.82 29.78 21.60
CA GLY A 368 4.71 29.26 22.39
C GLY A 368 4.46 27.75 22.25
N MET A 369 5.22 27.03 21.42
CA MET A 369 5.10 25.57 21.28
C MET A 369 5.36 24.84 22.61
N MET A 370 4.65 23.73 22.85
CA MET A 370 4.98 22.82 23.95
C MET A 370 6.09 21.87 23.49
N LEU A 371 7.24 21.91 24.14
CA LEU A 371 8.39 21.07 23.79
C LEU A 371 8.54 19.93 24.78
N VAL A 372 8.69 18.70 24.28
CA VAL A 372 8.87 17.49 25.08
C VAL A 372 10.18 16.82 24.70
N TRP A 373 11.07 16.64 25.68
CA TRP A 373 12.34 15.94 25.44
C TRP A 373 12.17 14.43 25.56
N LEU A 374 12.46 13.72 24.48
CA LEU A 374 12.59 12.27 24.46
C LEU A 374 14.06 11.91 24.61
N ASP A 375 14.53 11.75 25.85
CA ASP A 375 15.93 11.40 26.14
C ASP A 375 16.30 10.05 25.50
N PRO A 376 17.20 10.03 24.50
CA PRO A 376 17.55 8.80 23.80
C PRO A 376 18.24 7.76 24.69
N ASN A 377 18.81 8.18 25.83
CA ASN A 377 19.48 7.29 26.78
C ASN A 377 18.56 6.69 27.84
N ARG A 378 17.30 7.11 27.87
CA ARG A 378 16.33 6.65 28.87
C ARG A 378 15.31 5.71 28.21
N PRO A 379 15.23 4.44 28.63
CA PRO A 379 14.17 3.56 28.17
C PRO A 379 12.77 4.10 28.52
N ILE A 380 11.87 4.10 27.56
CA ILE A 380 10.48 4.56 27.73
C ILE A 380 9.58 3.34 27.97
N PRO A 381 8.99 3.18 29.17
CA PRO A 381 8.18 2.01 29.50
C PRO A 381 6.93 1.92 28.61
N GLN A 382 6.40 0.71 28.43
CA GLN A 382 5.16 0.51 27.69
C GLN A 382 3.93 0.90 28.55
N ILE A 383 2.87 1.38 27.89
CA ILE A 383 1.55 1.61 28.49
C ILE A 383 0.82 0.27 28.58
N PRO A 384 0.48 -0.23 29.79
CA PRO A 384 -0.15 -1.55 29.93
C PRO A 384 -1.42 -1.73 29.12
N ALA A 385 -2.25 -0.69 29.00
CA ALA A 385 -3.50 -0.71 28.23
C ALA A 385 -3.31 -0.85 26.71
N ARG A 386 -2.08 -0.72 26.19
CA ARG A 386 -1.74 -0.84 24.77
C ARG A 386 -0.96 -2.10 24.44
N MET A 387 -0.63 -2.92 25.43
CA MET A 387 0.09 -4.16 25.17
C MET A 387 -0.82 -5.11 24.38
N PRO A 388 -0.37 -5.65 23.24
CA PRO A 388 -1.17 -6.61 22.50
C PRO A 388 -1.35 -7.89 23.33
N ASP A 389 -2.60 -8.33 23.48
CA ASP A 389 -2.98 -9.48 24.32
C ASP A 389 -2.35 -10.81 23.89
N ASN A 390 -1.95 -10.92 22.61
CA ASN A 390 -1.59 -12.20 22.02
C ASN A 390 -0.07 -12.42 21.92
N LEU A 391 0.54 -13.03 22.94
CA LEU A 391 1.96 -13.43 22.92
C LEU A 391 2.35 -14.25 21.68
N THR A 392 1.39 -14.98 21.09
CA THR A 392 1.56 -15.93 19.97
C THR A 392 2.10 -15.28 18.70
N ARG A 393 1.84 -14.00 18.44
CA ARG A 393 2.25 -13.36 17.17
C ARG A 393 3.77 -13.35 16.93
N ILE A 394 4.59 -13.15 17.96
CA ILE A 394 6.06 -13.19 17.80
C ILE A 394 6.53 -14.61 17.48
N THR A 395 5.90 -15.61 18.10
CA THR A 395 6.20 -17.02 17.84
C THR A 395 5.83 -17.38 16.40
N GLU A 396 4.61 -17.02 15.95
CA GLU A 396 4.16 -17.20 14.56
C GLU A 396 5.14 -16.57 13.55
N LEU A 397 5.57 -15.33 13.78
CA LEU A 397 6.51 -14.66 12.88
C LEU A 397 7.89 -15.34 12.85
N ARG A 398 8.35 -15.91 13.96
CA ARG A 398 9.61 -16.67 14.01
C ARG A 398 9.50 -18.02 13.31
N GLU A 399 8.38 -18.70 13.46
CA GLU A 399 8.08 -19.94 12.74
C GLU A 399 8.02 -19.66 11.24
N TYR A 400 7.25 -18.65 10.83
CA TYR A 400 7.18 -18.19 9.44
C TYR A 400 8.57 -17.83 8.89
N LYS A 401 9.40 -17.12 9.65
CA LYS A 401 10.78 -16.83 9.25
C LYS A 401 11.59 -18.10 8.94
N MET A 402 11.52 -19.11 9.80
CA MET A 402 12.25 -20.37 9.59
C MET A 402 11.74 -21.13 8.35
N GLU A 403 10.43 -21.15 8.14
CA GLU A 403 9.81 -21.73 6.95
C GLU A 403 10.25 -21.01 5.67
N LEU A 404 10.23 -19.66 5.69
CA LEU A 404 10.68 -18.81 4.60
C LEU A 404 12.17 -19.03 4.28
N GLU A 405 13.04 -19.09 5.29
CA GLU A 405 14.47 -19.40 5.11
C GLU A 405 14.68 -20.79 4.48
N ALA A 406 13.86 -21.77 4.86
CA ALA A 406 13.90 -23.12 4.28
C ALA A 406 13.42 -23.13 2.82
N GLU A 407 12.35 -22.39 2.52
CA GLU A 407 11.81 -22.26 1.17
C GLU A 407 12.80 -21.57 0.23
N ILE A 408 13.35 -20.41 0.62
CA ILE A 408 14.37 -19.68 -0.15
C ILE A 408 15.58 -20.59 -0.44
N ARG A 409 16.00 -21.39 0.54
CA ARG A 409 17.10 -22.35 0.35
C ARG A 409 16.74 -23.47 -0.63
N ALA A 410 15.52 -23.98 -0.56
CA ALA A 410 15.04 -25.02 -1.48
C ALA A 410 14.98 -24.50 -2.93
N GLN A 411 14.53 -23.25 -3.13
CA GLN A 411 14.50 -22.62 -4.46
C GLN A 411 15.90 -22.45 -5.04
N LYS A 412 16.90 -22.03 -4.23
CA LYS A 412 18.30 -21.93 -4.67
C LYS A 412 18.95 -23.27 -5.05
N SER A 413 18.35 -24.39 -4.66
CA SER A 413 18.87 -25.73 -4.95
C SER A 413 18.25 -26.42 -6.16
N ARG A 414 17.19 -25.84 -6.73
CA ARG A 414 16.53 -26.28 -7.97
C ARG A 414 17.15 -25.58 -9.16
#